data_AF-A0A2P6PPP0-F1
#
_entry.id   AF-A0A2P6PPP0-F1
#
_cell.length_a   1.000
_cell.length_b   1.000
_cell.length_c   1.000
_cell.angle_alpha   90.00
_cell.angle_beta   90.00
_cell.angle_gamma   90.00
#
_symmetry.space_group_name_H-M   'P 1'
#
loop_
_entity.id
_entity.type
_entity.pdbx_description
1 polymer ?
#
loop_
_entity_poly.entity_id
_entity_poly.type
_entity_poly.pdbx_seq_one_letter_code
_entity_poly.pdbx_strand_id
1 'polypeptide(L)'
;MLSKNNGPHFETRNAGVLGPVALHGLDQGSRDLSWQKWSHKVGLKGEAMNLGSPSSISTVDWTRVSLAAKNQQPLTWFKVNFDAPEGDEPLALDMGSMGKGQLWINGQSIGRYWTTYANGDCSACSYSGTFRPKNKC
;
A
#
# COMPACT_ATOMS: atom_id res chain seq x y z
N MET A 1 -5.89 -1.31 4.68
CA MET A 1 -7.33 -1.25 4.36
C MET A 1 -7.79 0.20 4.45
N LEU A 2 -8.73 0.65 3.63
CA LEU A 2 -9.34 1.97 3.79
C LEU A 2 -10.63 1.79 4.59
N SER A 3 -10.58 2.16 5.87
CA SER A 3 -11.79 2.22 6.70
C SER A 3 -12.54 3.50 6.38
N LYS A 4 -13.86 3.42 6.26
CA LYS A 4 -14.70 4.63 6.18
C LYS A 4 -14.66 5.34 7.53
N ASN A 5 -14.64 6.66 7.51
CA ASN A 5 -14.53 7.52 8.70
C ASN A 5 -15.64 8.58 8.77
N ASN A 6 -16.63 8.52 7.89
CA ASN A 6 -17.74 9.46 7.83
C ASN A 6 -19.00 8.79 7.25
N GLY A 7 -20.17 9.23 7.71
CA GLY A 7 -21.51 8.78 7.32
C GLY A 7 -22.22 7.94 8.40
N PRO A 8 -23.57 7.83 8.39
CA PRO A 8 -24.28 7.01 9.35
C PRO A 8 -23.81 5.55 9.32
N HIS A 9 -23.64 4.96 10.50
CA HIS A 9 -23.25 3.56 10.69
C HIS A 9 -22.02 3.11 9.88
N PHE A 10 -21.04 3.99 9.66
CA PHE A 10 -19.86 3.67 8.84
C PHE A 10 -19.03 2.50 9.41
N GLU A 11 -19.13 2.25 10.72
CA GLU A 11 -18.51 1.15 11.45
C GLU A 11 -19.05 -0.23 11.05
N THR A 12 -20.28 -0.29 10.51
CA THR A 12 -20.91 -1.55 10.08
C THR A 12 -20.49 -1.97 8.67
N ARG A 13 -19.72 -1.14 7.96
CA ARG A 13 -19.32 -1.43 6.59
C ARG A 13 -18.26 -2.52 6.55
N ASN A 14 -18.59 -3.59 5.83
CA ASN A 14 -17.69 -4.71 5.64
C ASN A 14 -16.51 -4.38 4.71
N ALA A 15 -15.41 -5.09 4.89
CA ALA A 15 -14.25 -5.01 4.02
C ALA A 15 -13.57 -6.39 3.93
N GLY A 16 -13.06 -6.73 2.74
CA GLY A 16 -12.51 -8.05 2.46
C GLY A 16 -13.32 -8.81 1.41
N VAL A 17 -13.02 -10.11 1.25
CA VAL A 17 -13.73 -10.99 0.32
C VAL A 17 -14.91 -11.62 1.05
N LEU A 18 -16.13 -11.15 0.74
CA LEU A 18 -17.37 -11.59 1.39
C LEU A 18 -18.19 -12.57 0.55
N GLY A 19 -17.72 -12.85 -0.66
CA GLY A 19 -18.42 -13.66 -1.64
C GLY A 19 -19.48 -12.88 -2.45
N PRO A 20 -20.10 -13.56 -3.44
CA PRO A 20 -19.80 -14.94 -3.84
C PRO A 20 -18.41 -15.08 -4.48
N VAL A 21 -17.77 -16.22 -4.28
CA VAL A 21 -16.50 -16.60 -4.97
C VAL A 21 -16.79 -17.81 -5.83
N ALA A 22 -16.76 -17.64 -7.16
CA ALA A 22 -17.06 -18.71 -8.10
C ALA A 22 -15.91 -18.94 -9.08
N LEU A 23 -15.75 -20.21 -9.49
CA LEU A 23 -14.86 -20.63 -10.56
C LEU A 23 -15.69 -21.15 -11.73
N HIS A 24 -15.46 -20.61 -12.92
CA HIS A 24 -16.16 -20.98 -14.16
C HIS A 24 -15.25 -21.75 -15.12
N GLY A 25 -15.83 -22.47 -16.08
CA GLY A 25 -15.09 -23.16 -17.14
C GLY A 25 -14.55 -24.53 -16.75
N LEU A 26 -15.18 -25.19 -15.77
CA LEU A 26 -14.90 -26.59 -15.44
C LEU A 26 -15.72 -27.51 -16.35
N ASP A 27 -15.30 -28.77 -16.49
CA ASP A 27 -16.07 -29.79 -17.24
C ASP A 27 -17.52 -29.93 -16.71
N GLN A 28 -17.70 -29.70 -15.40
CA GLN A 28 -19.00 -29.73 -14.71
C GLN A 28 -19.70 -28.35 -14.67
N GLY A 29 -19.21 -27.37 -15.42
CA GLY A 29 -19.73 -26.01 -15.46
C GLY A 29 -19.05 -25.06 -14.47
N SER A 30 -19.79 -24.61 -13.45
CA SER A 30 -19.33 -23.61 -12.48
C SER A 30 -19.33 -24.18 -11.06
N ARG A 31 -18.34 -23.79 -10.26
CA ARG A 31 -18.21 -24.20 -8.86
C ARG A 31 -18.21 -22.99 -7.94
N ASP A 32 -19.11 -23.01 -6.97
CA ASP A 32 -19.13 -22.05 -5.87
C ASP A 32 -18.11 -22.45 -4.78
N LEU A 33 -17.20 -21.53 -4.46
CA LEU A 33 -16.15 -21.68 -3.46
C LEU A 33 -16.50 -20.99 -2.13
N SER A 34 -17.62 -20.27 -2.06
CA SER A 34 -18.01 -19.47 -0.88
C SER A 34 -18.15 -20.32 0.38
N TRP A 35 -18.67 -21.56 0.24
CA TRP A 35 -18.94 -22.49 1.34
C TRP A 35 -17.85 -23.55 1.56
N GLN A 36 -16.69 -23.40 0.90
CA GLN A 36 -15.56 -24.32 1.07
C GLN A 36 -14.75 -23.97 2.31
N LYS A 37 -13.81 -24.84 2.69
CA LYS A 37 -12.90 -24.56 3.81
C LYS A 37 -11.91 -23.45 3.43
N TRP A 38 -11.99 -22.32 4.13
CA TRP A 38 -11.05 -21.20 4.01
C TRP A 38 -10.04 -21.19 5.14
N SER A 39 -8.83 -20.69 4.85
CA SER A 39 -7.78 -20.46 5.84
C SER A 39 -7.38 -18.99 5.81
N HIS A 40 -7.07 -18.43 6.98
CA HIS A 40 -6.79 -17.00 7.14
C HIS A 40 -5.41 -16.80 7.75
N LYS A 41 -4.69 -15.79 7.26
CA LYS A 41 -3.43 -15.31 7.83
C LYS A 41 -3.46 -13.79 7.89
N VAL A 42 -3.34 -13.25 9.09
CA VAL A 42 -3.31 -11.80 9.32
C VAL A 42 -1.90 -11.28 9.06
N GLY A 43 -1.81 -10.18 8.31
CA GLY A 43 -0.55 -9.49 8.04
C GLY A 43 0.42 -10.26 7.13
N LEU A 44 1.58 -9.64 6.88
CA LEU A 44 2.66 -10.19 6.08
C LEU A 44 3.70 -10.87 6.97
N LYS A 45 4.38 -11.90 6.43
CA LYS A 45 5.47 -12.58 7.16
C LYS A 45 6.55 -11.59 7.63
N GLY A 46 6.92 -10.62 6.78
CA GLY A 46 7.90 -9.60 7.13
C GLY A 46 7.46 -8.65 8.25
N GLU A 47 6.15 -8.40 8.39
CA GLU A 47 5.62 -7.64 9.53
C GLU A 47 5.77 -8.44 10.83
N ALA A 48 5.42 -9.73 10.82
CA ALA A 48 5.58 -10.62 11.97
C ALA A 48 7.05 -10.79 12.38
N MET A 49 7.98 -10.67 11.43
CA MET A 49 9.43 -10.68 11.69
C MET A 49 10.00 -9.31 12.05
N ASN A 50 9.17 -8.27 12.09
CA ASN A 50 9.55 -6.89 12.38
C ASN A 50 10.67 -6.35 11.45
N LEU A 51 10.63 -6.67 10.15
CA LEU A 51 11.70 -6.30 9.20
C LEU A 51 11.87 -4.79 9.00
N GLY A 52 10.92 -3.97 9.43
CA GLY A 52 11.06 -2.51 9.48
C GLY A 52 12.04 -2.01 10.56
N SER A 53 12.37 -2.85 11.55
CA SER A 53 13.29 -2.52 12.63
C SER A 53 14.76 -2.73 12.23
N PRO A 54 15.68 -1.81 12.57
CA PRO A 54 17.12 -1.99 12.38
C PRO A 54 17.68 -3.22 13.09
N SER A 55 17.08 -3.62 14.22
CA SER A 55 17.56 -4.77 15.01
C SER A 55 17.17 -6.13 14.44
N SER A 56 16.15 -6.19 13.57
CA SER A 56 15.59 -7.44 13.03
C SER A 56 16.24 -7.88 11.71
N ILE A 57 17.22 -7.11 11.23
CA ILE A 57 17.84 -7.23 9.91
C ILE A 57 18.59 -8.55 9.72
N SER A 58 19.17 -9.13 10.77
CA SER A 58 20.00 -10.35 10.70
C SER A 58 19.19 -11.66 10.56
N THR A 59 17.86 -11.58 10.54
CA THR A 59 16.97 -12.75 10.58
C THR A 59 16.58 -13.31 9.21
N VAL A 60 16.97 -12.66 8.12
CA VAL A 60 16.60 -13.02 6.74
C VAL A 60 17.79 -12.83 5.80
N ASP A 61 17.89 -13.72 4.80
CA ASP A 61 18.86 -13.61 3.72
C ASP A 61 18.47 -12.48 2.74
N TRP A 62 19.11 -11.33 2.88
CA TRP A 62 18.95 -10.20 1.98
C TRP A 62 19.79 -10.41 0.71
N THR A 63 19.16 -10.29 -0.45
CA THR A 63 19.87 -10.32 -1.74
C THR A 63 20.11 -8.88 -2.22
N ARG A 64 21.34 -8.58 -2.65
CA ARG A 64 21.62 -7.31 -3.33
C ARG A 64 20.98 -7.33 -4.71
N VAL A 65 20.07 -6.40 -4.96
CA VAL A 65 19.40 -6.26 -6.25
C VAL A 65 20.15 -5.21 -7.06
N SER A 66 20.53 -5.54 -8.31
CA SER A 66 21.00 -4.54 -9.27
C SER A 66 19.80 -3.77 -9.84
N LEU A 67 19.93 -2.44 -9.99
CA LEU A 67 18.86 -1.57 -10.51
C LEU A 67 18.30 -2.04 -11.88
N ALA A 68 19.12 -2.76 -12.66
CA ALA A 68 18.78 -3.32 -13.97
C ALA A 68 17.95 -4.63 -13.92
N ALA A 69 17.85 -5.29 -12.76
CA ALA A 69 17.13 -6.55 -12.57
C ALA A 69 15.79 -6.38 -11.85
N LYS A 70 15.18 -5.17 -11.90
CA LYS A 70 13.85 -4.88 -11.36
C LYS A 70 12.75 -5.62 -12.14
N ASN A 71 12.72 -6.94 -12.04
CA ASN A 71 11.49 -7.69 -12.21
C ASN A 71 10.54 -7.20 -11.10
N GLN A 72 9.40 -6.63 -11.48
CA GLN A 72 8.39 -6.11 -10.56
C GLN A 72 7.77 -7.26 -9.76
N GLN A 73 8.49 -7.73 -8.74
CA GLN A 73 7.99 -8.80 -7.87
C GLN A 73 7.03 -8.21 -6.84
N PRO A 74 5.77 -8.67 -6.80
CA PRO A 74 4.84 -8.26 -5.75
C PRO A 74 5.32 -8.74 -4.39
N LEU A 75 4.92 -8.03 -3.32
CA LEU A 75 5.21 -8.41 -1.93
C LEU A 75 6.72 -8.49 -1.59
N THR A 76 7.51 -7.57 -2.13
CA THR A 76 8.96 -7.48 -1.90
C THR A 76 9.30 -6.49 -0.79
N TRP A 77 10.23 -6.88 0.10
CA TRP A 77 10.83 -5.98 1.09
C TRP A 77 12.13 -5.41 0.54
N PHE A 78 12.28 -4.09 0.58
CA PHE A 78 13.50 -3.40 0.22
C PHE A 78 14.14 -2.77 1.44
N LYS A 79 15.47 -2.73 1.44
CA LYS A 79 16.26 -2.10 2.49
C LYS A 79 17.41 -1.33 1.85
N VAL A 80 17.66 -0.14 2.38
CA VAL A 80 18.80 0.70 2.06
C VAL A 80 19.32 1.36 3.33
N ASN A 81 20.63 1.58 3.39
CA ASN A 81 21.26 2.43 4.40
C ASN A 81 21.72 3.70 3.67
N PHE A 82 21.51 4.86 4.28
CA PHE A 82 21.93 6.15 3.76
C PHE A 82 22.29 7.07 4.92
N ASP A 83 23.21 8.00 4.66
CA ASP A 83 23.57 9.04 5.62
C ASP A 83 22.55 10.19 5.55
N ALA A 84 22.29 10.84 6.69
CA ALA A 84 21.41 11.99 6.72
C ALA A 84 22.01 13.13 5.88
N PRO A 85 21.21 13.77 5.00
CA PRO A 85 21.69 14.95 4.27
C PRO A 85 21.98 16.11 5.23
N GLU A 86 22.88 17.01 4.82
CA GLU A 86 23.20 18.22 5.58
C GLU A 86 22.06 19.26 5.54
N GLY A 87 21.96 20.10 6.58
CA GLY A 87 20.97 21.17 6.70
C GLY A 87 19.75 20.81 7.55
N ASP A 88 18.89 21.80 7.80
CA ASP A 88 17.69 21.69 8.64
C ASP A 88 16.37 21.70 7.84
N GLU A 89 16.47 21.61 6.52
CA GLU A 89 15.31 21.66 5.63
C GLU A 89 14.46 20.38 5.71
N PRO A 90 13.12 20.46 5.49
CA PRO A 90 12.26 19.29 5.48
C PRO A 90 12.68 18.27 4.42
N LEU A 91 12.61 16.99 4.78
CA LEU A 91 12.99 15.87 3.91
C LEU A 91 11.77 15.07 3.44
N ALA A 92 11.86 14.54 2.23
CA ALA A 92 10.87 13.62 1.64
C ALA A 92 11.57 12.49 0.88
N LEU A 93 10.85 11.39 0.67
CA LEU A 93 11.31 10.28 -0.17
C LEU A 93 10.50 10.23 -1.45
N ASP A 94 11.18 10.33 -2.59
CA ASP A 94 10.56 10.15 -3.90
C ASP A 94 10.31 8.66 -4.17
N MET A 95 9.03 8.30 -4.10
CA MET A 95 8.56 6.94 -4.33
C MET A 95 8.07 6.72 -5.77
N GLY A 96 8.28 7.67 -6.69
CA GLY A 96 7.72 7.66 -8.05
C GLY A 96 8.05 6.42 -8.89
N SER A 97 9.18 5.75 -8.62
CA SER A 97 9.56 4.49 -9.28
C SER A 97 8.99 3.22 -8.63
N MET A 98 8.21 3.38 -7.56
CA MET A 98 7.59 2.31 -6.78
C MET A 98 6.08 2.25 -7.08
N GLY A 99 5.35 1.31 -6.46
CA GLY A 99 3.90 1.17 -6.65
C GLY A 99 3.08 1.51 -5.40
N LYS A 100 2.98 0.56 -4.47
CA LYS A 100 2.21 0.72 -3.23
C LYS A 100 2.91 -0.03 -2.09
N GLY A 101 2.92 0.57 -0.91
CA GLY A 101 3.51 -0.08 0.25
C GLY A 101 3.50 0.79 1.50
N GLN A 102 4.41 0.45 2.40
CA GLN A 102 4.67 1.13 3.67
C GLN A 102 6.17 1.38 3.80
N LEU A 103 6.53 2.44 4.53
CA LEU A 103 7.91 2.79 4.77
C LEU A 103 8.21 2.91 6.27
N TRP A 104 9.45 2.59 6.60
CA TRP A 104 10.05 2.77 7.91
C TRP A 104 11.40 3.46 7.77
N ILE A 105 11.72 4.36 8.70
CA ILE A 105 13.04 4.94 8.88
C ILE A 105 13.46 4.67 10.31
N ASN A 106 14.60 4.01 10.52
CA ASN A 106 15.13 3.68 11.86
C ASN A 106 14.10 2.96 12.76
N GLY A 107 13.28 2.08 12.19
CA GLY A 107 12.24 1.34 12.93
C GLY A 107 10.91 2.09 13.08
N GLN A 108 10.89 3.39 12.80
CA GLN A 108 9.68 4.21 12.89
C GLN A 108 8.92 4.17 11.57
N SER A 109 7.64 3.78 11.63
CA SER A 109 6.74 3.86 10.47
C SER A 109 6.51 5.32 10.08
N ILE A 110 6.77 5.65 8.82
CA ILE A 110 6.51 6.98 8.25
C ILE A 110 5.28 7.00 7.33
N GLY A 111 4.55 5.87 7.26
CA GLY A 111 3.24 5.78 6.65
C GLY A 111 3.17 4.91 5.41
N ARG A 112 2.05 5.04 4.70
CA ARG A 112 1.72 4.31 3.47
C ARG A 112 2.00 5.20 2.27
N TYR A 113 2.58 4.62 1.21
CA TYR A 113 2.69 5.28 -0.08
C TYR A 113 1.85 4.55 -1.14
N TRP A 114 1.35 5.30 -2.11
CA TRP A 114 0.67 4.76 -3.28
C TRP A 114 0.80 5.73 -4.44
N THR A 115 1.55 5.36 -5.47
CA THR A 115 1.95 6.23 -6.60
C THR A 115 1.08 6.06 -7.84
N THR A 116 -0.17 5.61 -7.66
CA THR A 116 -1.12 5.54 -8.78
C THR A 116 -1.46 6.95 -9.27
N TYR A 117 -1.65 7.11 -10.58
CA TYR A 117 -2.15 8.36 -11.13
C TYR A 117 -3.49 8.74 -10.47
N ALA A 118 -3.53 9.95 -9.94
CA ALA A 118 -4.77 10.53 -9.44
C ALA A 118 -5.62 11.02 -10.63
N ASN A 119 -6.93 10.89 -10.49
CA ASN A 119 -7.90 11.41 -11.46
C ASN A 119 -8.63 12.60 -10.82
N GLY A 120 -8.73 13.70 -11.55
CA GLY A 120 -9.40 14.92 -11.11
C GLY A 120 -9.40 15.98 -12.21
N ASP A 121 -10.22 17.01 -12.04
CA ASP A 121 -10.16 18.21 -12.87
C ASP A 121 -9.14 19.18 -12.27
N CYS A 122 -8.13 19.54 -13.05
CA CYS A 122 -7.09 20.50 -12.68
C CYS A 122 -7.13 21.74 -13.58
N SER A 123 -8.33 22.18 -13.95
CA SER A 123 -8.55 23.42 -14.69
C SER A 123 -8.04 24.64 -13.91
N ALA A 124 -7.62 25.67 -14.67
CA ALA A 124 -7.19 26.93 -14.08
C ALA A 124 -8.34 27.56 -13.26
N CYS A 125 -8.00 28.13 -12.11
CA CYS A 125 -8.99 28.69 -11.20
C CYS A 125 -8.64 30.14 -10.80
N SER A 126 -9.67 30.92 -10.46
CA SER A 126 -9.54 32.29 -9.93
C SER A 126 -9.79 32.33 -8.43
N TYR A 127 -9.09 33.22 -7.71
CA TYR A 127 -9.35 33.45 -6.29
C TYR A 127 -10.76 34.02 -6.04
N SER A 128 -11.34 34.75 -7.00
CA SER A 128 -12.67 35.36 -6.88
C SER A 128 -13.80 34.33 -6.88
N GLY A 129 -14.89 34.62 -6.15
CA GLY A 129 -16.09 33.78 -6.08
C GLY A 129 -16.00 32.59 -5.09
N THR A 130 -17.13 31.94 -4.85
CA THR A 130 -17.27 30.89 -3.82
C THR A 130 -16.39 29.67 -4.10
N PHE A 131 -15.65 29.23 -3.08
CA PHE A 131 -14.80 28.04 -3.12
C PHE A 131 -15.60 26.74 -3.02
N ARG A 132 -15.21 25.72 -3.79
CA ARG A 132 -15.78 24.36 -3.72
C ARG A 132 -14.67 23.32 -3.92
N PRO A 133 -14.32 22.51 -2.90
CA PRO A 133 -13.17 21.58 -2.95
C PRO A 133 -13.17 20.56 -4.09
N LYS A 134 -14.33 20.27 -4.68
CA LYS A 134 -14.43 19.27 -5.74
C LYS A 134 -14.08 19.81 -7.13
N ASN A 135 -14.29 21.12 -7.35
CA ASN A 135 -14.38 21.69 -8.71
C ASN A 135 -13.67 23.06 -8.84
N LYS A 136 -12.99 23.54 -7.80
CA LYS A 136 -12.24 24.80 -7.81
C LYS A 136 -11.04 24.61 -6.88
N CYS A 137 -9.82 24.62 -7.44
CA CYS A 137 -8.53 24.41 -6.76
C CYS A 137 -8.63 23.65 -5.40
#